data_AF-A0A5C9A1U6-F1
#
_entry.id   AF-A0A5C9A1U6-F1
#
_cell.length_a   1.000
_cell.length_b   1.000
_cell.length_c   1.000
_cell.angle_alpha   90.00
_cell.angle_beta   90.00
_cell.angle_gamma   90.00
#
_symmetry.space_group_name_H-M   'P 1'
#
loop_
_entity.id
_entity.type
_entity.pdbx_description
1 polymer ?
#
loop_
_entity_poly.entity_id
_entity_poly.type
_entity_poly.pdbx_seq_one_letter_code
_entity_poly.pdbx_strand_id
1 'polypeptide(L)'
;MSKSIASVFFGVFLGSCLFTSIAAFAEDFDAEYQGLIEDFRGSLNDSTALQQQVDKADALHDRIQQYRRDKRSELPKADLDQLRDLAREVRYFKSVTKVVGQLRNSADVDIEAFDTVNAQLQLQPVVLQQFDSGLEIVRIDVDGYGSLLIRNSTPITFTVTYSAQGAEQSGGVGSANCESYSVMSGLYNSRDRAIDNLVFTVDAHKVGVKACD
;
A
#
# COMPACT_ATOMS: atom_id res chain seq x y z
N MET A 1 -63.64 13.66 0.80
CA MET A 1 -63.34 14.59 -0.32
C MET A 1 -62.41 15.66 0.24
N SER A 2 -61.10 15.43 0.12
CA SER A 2 -60.20 16.09 -0.86
C SER A 2 -60.29 17.62 -0.85
N LYS A 3 -59.19 18.29 -0.50
CA LYS A 3 -58.26 18.90 -1.46
C LYS A 3 -57.16 19.67 -0.75
N SER A 4 -55.92 19.39 -1.17
CA SER A 4 -54.73 20.23 -0.99
C SER A 4 -54.93 21.64 -1.57
N ILE A 5 -54.26 22.62 -0.95
CA ILE A 5 -53.77 23.88 -1.54
C ILE A 5 -52.43 24.15 -0.81
N ALA A 6 -51.25 23.87 -1.39
CA ALA A 6 -50.52 24.57 -2.44
C ALA A 6 -49.85 25.88 -2.00
N SER A 7 -48.51 25.89 -1.99
CA SER A 7 -47.59 26.97 -2.43
C SER A 7 -46.16 26.58 -2.00
N VAL A 8 -45.27 26.08 -2.88
CA VAL A 8 -44.55 26.71 -4.00
C VAL A 8 -43.37 27.58 -3.55
N PHE A 9 -42.18 27.01 -3.73
CA PHE A 9 -40.91 27.63 -4.16
C PHE A 9 -40.24 26.51 -4.98
N PHE A 10 -40.27 26.43 -6.32
CA PHE A 10 -39.76 27.28 -7.42
C PHE A 10 -38.23 27.48 -7.45
N GLY A 11 -37.63 26.99 -8.54
CA GLY A 11 -36.23 27.19 -8.98
C GLY A 11 -35.44 25.88 -9.11
N VAL A 12 -35.70 25.01 -10.09
CA VAL A 12 -35.10 25.00 -11.46
C VAL A 12 -33.60 25.31 -11.47
N PHE A 13 -32.78 24.28 -11.61
CA PHE A 13 -31.58 24.32 -12.46
C PHE A 13 -31.59 23.11 -13.40
N LEU A 14 -32.03 23.37 -14.63
CA LEU A 14 -31.70 22.60 -15.82
C LEU A 14 -30.24 22.94 -16.19
N GLY A 15 -29.41 21.91 -16.35
CA GLY A 15 -28.01 22.00 -16.78
C GLY A 15 -27.18 21.03 -15.94
N SER A 16 -26.95 19.79 -16.34
CA SER A 16 -26.17 19.48 -17.54
C SER A 16 -26.43 18.03 -17.97
N CYS A 17 -27.26 17.84 -19.00
CA CYS A 17 -27.12 16.68 -19.88
C CYS A 17 -25.88 16.89 -20.75
N LEU A 18 -24.69 16.60 -20.24
CA LEU A 18 -23.45 16.45 -21.01
C LEU A 18 -22.51 15.45 -20.29
N PHE A 19 -22.96 14.21 -20.14
CA PHE A 19 -22.06 13.05 -20.07
C PHE A 19 -22.47 12.09 -21.18
N THR A 20 -22.35 12.56 -22.42
CA THR A 20 -22.28 11.68 -23.59
C THR A 20 -20.85 11.68 -24.09
N SER A 21 -20.36 10.48 -24.39
CA SER A 21 -19.02 10.10 -24.85
C SER A 21 -17.95 10.16 -23.76
N ILE A 22 -17.28 9.07 -23.42
CA ILE A 22 -16.57 8.16 -24.34
C ILE A 22 -16.78 6.69 -23.93
N ALA A 23 -17.21 5.89 -24.91
CA ALA A 23 -17.10 4.44 -25.04
C ALA A 23 -17.29 3.54 -23.80
N ALA A 24 -18.24 2.61 -23.93
CA ALA A 24 -18.07 1.28 -23.34
C ALA A 24 -16.73 0.69 -23.85
N PHE A 25 -15.66 0.87 -23.09
CA PHE A 25 -14.47 0.03 -23.18
C PHE A 25 -14.53 -0.97 -22.04
N ALA A 26 -14.34 -2.23 -22.41
CA ALA A 26 -14.84 -3.43 -21.74
C ALA A 26 -14.07 -3.86 -20.48
N GLU A 27 -13.33 -2.96 -19.83
CA GLU A 27 -12.57 -3.26 -18.61
C GLU A 27 -12.75 -2.12 -17.59
N ASP A 28 -13.43 -2.41 -16.48
CA ASP A 28 -13.62 -1.48 -15.35
C ASP A 28 -12.49 -1.70 -14.34
N PHE A 29 -11.29 -1.27 -14.72
CA PHE A 29 -10.08 -1.46 -13.92
C PHE A 29 -10.18 -0.78 -12.55
N ASP A 30 -10.90 0.34 -12.45
CA ASP A 30 -11.14 1.05 -11.20
C ASP A 30 -11.97 0.18 -10.25
N ALA A 31 -13.07 -0.41 -10.71
CA ALA A 31 -13.87 -1.32 -9.90
C ALA A 31 -13.08 -2.57 -9.47
N GLU A 32 -12.26 -3.13 -10.36
CA GLU A 32 -11.38 -4.26 -10.01
C GLU A 32 -10.36 -3.86 -8.93
N TYR A 33 -9.78 -2.67 -9.02
CA TYR A 33 -8.84 -2.16 -8.02
C TYR A 33 -9.53 -1.89 -6.67
N GLN A 34 -10.73 -1.30 -6.66
CA GLN A 34 -11.50 -1.11 -5.43
C GLN A 34 -11.85 -2.46 -4.78
N GLY A 35 -12.17 -3.49 -5.56
CA GLY A 35 -12.39 -4.84 -5.03
C GLY A 35 -11.17 -5.41 -4.30
N LEU A 36 -9.95 -5.14 -4.78
CA LEU A 36 -8.71 -5.53 -4.09
C LEU A 36 -8.57 -4.81 -2.73
N ILE A 37 -8.89 -3.51 -2.69
CA ILE A 37 -8.86 -2.70 -1.46
C ILE A 37 -9.87 -3.23 -0.43
N GLU A 38 -11.09 -3.52 -0.86
CA GLU A 38 -12.16 -4.03 0.01
C GLU A 38 -11.83 -5.42 0.58
N ASP A 39 -11.31 -6.32 -0.24
CA ASP A 39 -10.97 -7.70 0.16
C ASP A 39 -9.71 -7.80 1.03
N PHE A 40 -8.86 -6.77 1.03
CA PHE A 40 -7.55 -6.79 1.68
C PHE A 40 -7.65 -7.19 3.16
N ARG A 41 -8.56 -6.55 3.92
CA ARG A 41 -8.73 -6.81 5.36
C ARG A 41 -9.10 -8.26 5.66
N GLY A 42 -10.03 -8.81 4.89
CA GLY A 42 -10.45 -10.21 5.02
C GLY A 42 -9.32 -11.20 4.71
N SER A 43 -8.35 -10.80 3.88
CA SER A 43 -7.25 -11.66 3.45
C SER A 43 -6.11 -11.72 4.47
N LEU A 44 -5.93 -10.71 5.31
CA LEU A 44 -4.72 -10.53 6.14
C LEU A 44 -4.38 -11.65 7.12
N ASN A 45 -5.38 -12.42 7.54
CA ASN A 45 -5.19 -13.54 8.45
C ASN A 45 -4.87 -14.87 7.74
N ASP A 46 -4.90 -14.91 6.41
CA ASP A 46 -4.64 -16.08 5.58
C ASP A 46 -3.59 -15.76 4.51
N SER A 47 -2.40 -16.35 4.67
CA SER A 47 -1.29 -16.18 3.71
C SER A 47 -1.65 -16.62 2.29
N THR A 48 -2.55 -17.59 2.13
CA THR A 48 -3.03 -18.04 0.82
C THR A 48 -3.91 -16.98 0.18
N ALA A 49 -4.85 -16.41 0.94
CA ALA A 49 -5.71 -15.33 0.47
C ALA A 49 -4.90 -14.07 0.13
N LEU A 50 -3.91 -13.72 0.96
CA LEU A 50 -2.96 -12.64 0.67
C LEU A 50 -2.17 -12.92 -0.61
N GLN A 51 -1.71 -14.15 -0.83
CA GLN A 51 -0.97 -14.49 -2.06
C GLN A 51 -1.87 -14.35 -3.28
N GLN A 52 -3.14 -14.76 -3.17
CA GLN A 52 -4.14 -14.54 -4.23
C GLN A 52 -4.38 -13.04 -4.49
N GLN A 53 -4.41 -12.19 -3.45
CA GLN A 53 -4.51 -10.73 -3.62
C GLN A 53 -3.32 -10.17 -4.41
N VAL A 54 -2.10 -10.63 -4.08
CA VAL A 54 -0.87 -10.25 -4.79
C VAL A 54 -0.93 -10.67 -6.25
N ASP A 55 -1.37 -11.91 -6.52
CA ASP A 55 -1.46 -12.44 -7.88
C ASP A 55 -2.53 -11.70 -8.71
N LYS A 56 -3.69 -11.37 -8.11
CA LYS A 56 -4.73 -10.56 -8.75
C LYS A 56 -4.24 -9.14 -9.06
N ALA A 57 -3.54 -8.50 -8.12
CA ALA A 57 -2.96 -7.17 -8.32
C ALA A 57 -1.91 -7.18 -9.44
N ASP A 58 -1.10 -8.24 -9.54
CA ASP A 58 -0.12 -8.41 -10.62
C ASP A 58 -0.81 -8.55 -11.99
N ALA A 59 -1.84 -9.41 -12.07
CA ALA A 59 -2.63 -9.59 -13.28
C ALA A 59 -3.36 -8.31 -13.71
N LEU A 60 -3.91 -7.54 -12.76
CA LEU A 60 -4.57 -6.27 -13.04
C LEU A 60 -3.57 -5.22 -13.56
N HIS A 61 -2.41 -5.09 -12.91
CA HIS A 61 -1.33 -4.21 -13.38
C HIS A 61 -0.95 -4.50 -14.83
N ASP A 62 -0.74 -5.79 -15.15
CA ASP A 62 -0.31 -6.20 -16.48
C ASP A 62 -1.39 -5.96 -17.54
N ARG A 63 -2.66 -6.17 -17.20
CA ARG A 63 -3.80 -5.85 -18.07
C ARG A 63 -3.90 -4.35 -18.34
N ILE A 64 -3.81 -3.50 -17.31
CA ILE A 64 -3.82 -2.04 -17.48
C ILE A 64 -2.66 -1.59 -18.39
N GLN A 65 -1.45 -2.10 -18.16
CA GLN A 65 -0.28 -1.78 -18.98
C GLN A 65 -0.45 -2.24 -20.43
N GLN A 66 -0.98 -3.45 -20.64
CA GLN A 66 -1.23 -3.98 -21.98
C GLN A 66 -2.30 -3.16 -22.70
N TYR A 67 -3.42 -2.90 -22.05
CA TYR A 67 -4.50 -2.08 -22.60
C TYR A 67 -4.00 -0.67 -22.99
N ARG A 68 -3.24 -0.02 -22.10
CA ARG A 68 -2.62 1.28 -22.38
C ARG A 68 -1.67 1.24 -23.59
N ARG A 69 -0.90 0.16 -23.76
CA ARG A 69 -0.02 -0.02 -24.93
C ARG A 69 -0.83 -0.17 -26.21
N ASP A 70 -1.86 -1.02 -26.19
CA ASP A 70 -2.69 -1.32 -27.35
C ASP A 70 -3.53 -0.11 -27.78
N LYS A 71 -3.94 0.72 -26.83
CA LYS A 71 -4.76 1.91 -27.06
C LYS A 71 -3.98 3.22 -27.19
N ARG A 72 -2.65 3.16 -27.24
CA ARG A 72 -1.77 4.33 -27.25
C ARG A 72 -2.06 5.34 -28.39
N SER A 73 -2.48 4.87 -29.57
CA SER A 73 -2.82 5.71 -30.71
C SER A 73 -4.30 6.09 -30.79
N GLU A 74 -5.14 5.46 -29.97
CA GLU A 74 -6.60 5.60 -30.01
C GLU A 74 -7.12 6.53 -28.91
N LEU A 75 -6.49 6.49 -27.73
CA LEU A 75 -6.92 7.25 -26.56
C LEU A 75 -6.25 8.62 -26.46
N PRO A 76 -6.96 9.63 -25.94
CA PRO A 76 -6.37 10.89 -25.49
C PRO A 76 -5.22 10.65 -24.50
N LYS A 77 -4.26 11.59 -24.50
CA LYS A 77 -3.13 11.55 -23.55
C LYS A 77 -3.60 11.51 -22.09
N ALA A 78 -4.66 12.25 -21.76
CA ALA A 78 -5.21 12.28 -20.40
C ALA A 78 -5.62 10.88 -19.91
N ASP A 79 -6.35 10.14 -20.74
CA ASP A 79 -6.81 8.78 -20.44
C ASP A 79 -5.61 7.81 -20.32
N LEU A 80 -4.59 7.97 -21.17
CA LEU A 80 -3.35 7.18 -21.09
C LEU A 80 -2.52 7.49 -19.84
N ASP A 81 -2.59 8.73 -19.34
CA ASP A 81 -1.95 9.15 -18.10
C ASP A 81 -2.73 8.61 -16.89
N GLN A 82 -4.07 8.63 -16.91
CA GLN A 82 -4.91 7.98 -15.89
C GLN A 82 -4.62 6.48 -15.78
N LEU A 83 -4.55 5.75 -16.91
CA LEU A 83 -4.19 4.33 -16.91
C LEU A 83 -2.78 4.07 -16.36
N ARG A 84 -1.82 4.98 -16.64
CA ARG A 84 -0.46 4.88 -16.09
C ARG A 84 -0.50 5.02 -14.56
N ASP A 85 -1.24 6.00 -14.08
CA ASP A 85 -1.32 6.31 -12.65
C ASP A 85 -2.06 5.20 -11.89
N LEU A 86 -3.16 4.66 -12.45
CA LEU A 86 -3.84 3.49 -11.90
C LEU A 86 -2.93 2.26 -11.84
N ALA A 87 -2.18 1.96 -12.92
CA ALA A 87 -1.22 0.85 -12.88
C ALA A 87 -0.17 1.04 -11.78
N ARG A 88 0.29 2.28 -11.56
CA ARG A 88 1.23 2.60 -10.48
C ARG A 88 0.60 2.34 -9.10
N GLU A 89 -0.65 2.74 -8.89
CA GLU A 89 -1.39 2.48 -7.65
C GLU A 89 -1.58 0.98 -7.38
N VAL A 90 -1.97 0.19 -8.39
CA VAL A 90 -2.10 -1.27 -8.28
C VAL A 90 -0.76 -1.91 -7.91
N ARG A 91 0.35 -1.45 -8.50
CA ARG A 91 1.70 -1.92 -8.15
C ARG A 91 2.06 -1.58 -6.70
N TYR A 92 1.71 -0.40 -6.22
CA TYR A 92 1.94 0.00 -4.83
C TYR A 92 1.13 -0.84 -3.86
N PHE A 93 -0.16 -1.06 -4.13
CA PHE A 93 -1.02 -1.95 -3.35
C PHE A 93 -0.42 -3.36 -3.24
N LYS A 94 0.04 -3.93 -4.35
CA LYS A 94 0.71 -5.24 -4.37
C LYS A 94 1.90 -5.27 -3.41
N SER A 95 2.76 -4.26 -3.46
CA SER A 95 3.97 -4.21 -2.64
C SER A 95 3.65 -4.05 -1.15
N VAL A 96 2.71 -3.17 -0.79
CA VAL A 96 2.25 -3.01 0.60
C VAL A 96 1.59 -4.30 1.10
N THR A 97 0.80 -4.98 0.27
CA THR A 97 0.19 -6.27 0.62
C THR A 97 1.26 -7.32 0.96
N LYS A 98 2.36 -7.36 0.20
CA LYS A 98 3.49 -8.25 0.50
C LYS A 98 4.21 -7.88 1.79
N VAL A 99 4.40 -6.60 2.07
CA VAL A 99 5.07 -6.11 3.28
C VAL A 99 4.21 -6.36 4.53
N VAL A 100 2.97 -5.88 4.53
CA VAL A 100 2.05 -6.00 5.66
C VAL A 100 1.67 -7.47 5.89
N GLY A 101 1.39 -8.20 4.82
CA GLY A 101 1.02 -9.63 4.83
C GLY A 101 2.20 -10.60 4.88
N GLN A 102 3.44 -10.09 4.87
CA GLN A 102 4.67 -10.87 5.02
C GLN A 102 4.88 -12.03 4.03
N LEU A 103 4.43 -11.85 2.79
CA LEU A 103 4.48 -12.90 1.77
C LEU A 103 5.88 -13.18 1.20
N ARG A 104 6.93 -12.53 1.73
CA ARG A 104 8.37 -12.80 1.57
C ARG A 104 9.17 -11.73 2.34
N ASN A 105 10.29 -12.10 2.95
CA ASN A 105 11.15 -11.25 3.81
C ASN A 105 11.91 -10.09 3.11
N SER A 106 11.56 -9.72 1.87
CA SER A 106 12.48 -8.92 1.04
C SER A 106 11.82 -7.98 0.04
N ALA A 107 10.56 -7.58 0.26
CA ALA A 107 9.95 -6.55 -0.57
C ALA A 107 10.17 -5.18 0.11
N ASP A 108 11.08 -4.39 -0.43
CA ASP A 108 11.24 -2.99 -0.05
C ASP A 108 10.15 -2.17 -0.77
N VAL A 109 9.54 -1.21 -0.07
CA VAL A 109 8.51 -0.31 -0.61
C VAL A 109 8.88 1.13 -0.29
N ASP A 110 8.77 1.99 -1.30
CA ASP A 110 8.87 3.44 -1.14
C ASP A 110 7.87 3.96 -0.09
N ILE A 111 8.28 4.87 0.81
CA ILE A 111 7.43 5.35 1.91
C ILE A 111 6.25 6.17 1.39
N GLU A 112 6.38 6.93 0.30
CA GLU A 112 5.23 7.67 -0.25
C GLU A 112 4.17 6.69 -0.75
N ALA A 113 4.59 5.65 -1.47
CA ALA A 113 3.72 4.55 -1.88
C ALA A 113 3.10 3.84 -0.67
N PHE A 114 3.89 3.58 0.36
CA PHE A 114 3.45 2.92 1.58
C PHE A 114 2.43 3.76 2.35
N ASP A 115 2.72 5.04 2.59
CA ASP A 115 1.84 5.97 3.31
C ASP A 115 0.53 6.19 2.54
N THR A 116 0.60 6.32 1.20
CA THR A 116 -0.59 6.49 0.34
C THR A 116 -1.51 5.27 0.41
N VAL A 117 -0.97 4.06 0.21
CA VAL A 117 -1.78 2.84 0.22
C VAL A 117 -2.30 2.56 1.63
N ASN A 118 -1.50 2.76 2.68
CA ASN A 118 -1.98 2.59 4.05
C ASN A 118 -3.14 3.55 4.36
N ALA A 119 -3.09 4.80 3.89
CA ALA A 119 -4.20 5.73 4.03
C ALA A 119 -5.48 5.24 3.32
N GLN A 120 -5.36 4.68 2.10
CA GLN A 120 -6.49 4.07 1.37
C GLN A 120 -7.09 2.88 2.14
N LEU A 121 -6.22 2.05 2.73
CA LEU A 121 -6.62 0.89 3.53
C LEU A 121 -7.07 1.26 4.96
N GLN A 122 -7.03 2.55 5.30
CA GLN A 122 -7.26 3.12 6.62
C GLN A 122 -6.42 2.42 7.70
N LEU A 123 -5.19 2.08 7.36
CA LEU A 123 -4.18 1.55 8.27
C LEU A 123 -3.42 2.72 8.89
N GLN A 124 -3.10 2.60 10.18
CA GLN A 124 -2.39 3.63 10.92
C GLN A 124 -1.04 3.08 11.41
N PRO A 125 0.06 3.40 10.71
CA PRO A 125 1.40 3.07 11.19
C PRO A 125 1.76 3.89 12.43
N VAL A 126 2.28 3.24 13.46
CA VAL A 126 2.72 3.85 14.72
C VAL A 126 4.22 3.62 14.87
N VAL A 127 4.99 4.68 15.07
CA VAL A 127 6.42 4.58 15.40
C VAL A 127 6.55 4.11 16.85
N LEU A 128 7.16 2.94 17.05
CA LEU A 128 7.42 2.37 18.37
C LEU A 128 8.76 2.83 18.94
N GLN A 129 9.79 2.94 18.09
CA GLN A 129 11.14 3.29 18.50
C GLN A 129 11.89 3.96 17.36
N GLN A 130 12.68 4.99 17.69
CA GLN A 130 13.59 5.66 16.76
C GLN A 130 15.03 5.41 17.21
N PHE A 131 15.94 5.24 16.24
CA PHE A 131 17.36 5.00 16.50
C PHE A 131 18.21 6.20 16.09
N ASP A 132 19.41 6.32 16.67
CA ASP A 132 20.39 7.37 16.34
C ASP A 132 20.79 7.38 14.84
N SER A 133 20.64 6.24 14.17
CA SER A 133 20.84 6.12 12.71
C SER A 133 19.77 6.83 11.87
N GLY A 134 18.65 7.22 12.47
CA GLY A 134 17.45 7.75 11.81
C GLY A 134 16.45 6.68 11.35
N LEU A 135 16.73 5.40 11.58
CA LEU A 135 15.77 4.32 11.36
C LEU A 135 14.64 4.34 12.40
N GLU A 136 13.50 3.79 12.04
CA GLU A 136 12.30 3.68 12.88
C GLU A 136 11.80 2.24 12.89
N ILE A 137 11.43 1.70 14.06
CA ILE A 137 10.50 0.56 14.14
C ILE A 137 9.09 1.13 14.07
N VAL A 138 8.32 0.64 13.11
CA VAL A 138 6.92 1.00 12.91
C VAL A 138 6.05 -0.24 13.07
N ARG A 139 4.92 -0.09 13.74
CA ARG A 139 3.88 -1.10 13.85
C ARG A 139 2.67 -0.68 13.04
N ILE A 140 2.09 -1.60 12.28
CA ILE A 140 0.75 -1.43 11.72
C ILE A 140 -0.18 -2.43 12.37
N ASP A 141 -1.24 -1.92 12.99
CA ASP A 141 -2.33 -2.75 13.50
C ASP A 141 -3.33 -3.08 12.39
N VAL A 142 -3.58 -4.37 12.25
CA VAL A 142 -4.51 -4.95 11.29
C VAL A 142 -5.34 -6.01 12.01
N ASP A 143 -6.63 -5.72 12.23
CA ASP A 143 -7.65 -6.67 12.71
C ASP A 143 -7.15 -7.69 13.77
N GLY A 144 -6.60 -7.16 14.87
CA GLY A 144 -6.16 -7.94 16.03
C GLY A 144 -4.70 -8.39 15.99
N TYR A 145 -3.96 -8.07 14.94
CA TYR A 145 -2.56 -8.41 14.75
C TYR A 145 -1.71 -7.16 14.46
N GLY A 146 -0.47 -7.13 14.94
CA GLY A 146 0.49 -6.06 14.67
C GLY A 146 1.60 -6.54 13.73
N SER A 147 1.76 -5.88 12.59
CA SER A 147 2.90 -6.08 11.68
C SER A 147 4.01 -5.11 12.06
N LEU A 148 5.17 -5.63 12.47
CA LEU A 148 6.36 -4.80 12.71
C LEU A 148 7.13 -4.59 11.43
N LEU A 149 7.61 -3.37 11.23
CA LEU A 149 8.28 -2.93 10.01
C LEU A 149 9.47 -2.05 10.38
N ILE A 150 10.52 -2.09 9.58
CA ILE A 150 11.62 -1.12 9.68
C ILE A 150 11.38 -0.05 8.63
N ARG A 151 11.25 1.21 9.07
CA ARG A 151 11.13 2.37 8.20
C ARG A 151 12.44 3.14 8.17
N ASN A 152 12.94 3.40 6.97
CA ASN A 152 14.14 4.19 6.73
C ASN A 152 13.75 5.56 6.17
N SER A 153 13.51 6.53 7.05
CA SER A 153 13.14 7.91 6.66
C SER A 153 14.33 8.76 6.20
N THR A 154 15.49 8.14 5.95
CA THR A 154 16.74 8.83 5.60
C THR A 154 17.16 8.52 4.16
N PRO A 155 17.99 9.37 3.53
CA PRO A 155 18.58 9.07 2.22
C PRO A 155 19.74 8.05 2.28
N ILE A 156 20.04 7.47 3.44
CA ILE A 156 21.20 6.57 3.64
C ILE A 156 20.74 5.13 3.53
N THR A 157 21.53 4.28 2.86
CA THR A 157 21.27 2.83 2.82
C THR A 157 21.90 2.11 4.01
N PHE A 158 21.12 1.22 4.61
CA PHE A 158 21.56 0.39 5.75
C PHE A 158 21.30 -1.09 5.50
N THR A 159 22.27 -1.95 5.83
CA THR A 159 21.96 -3.34 6.16
C THR A 159 21.53 -3.37 7.63
N VAL A 160 20.37 -3.97 7.93
CA VAL A 160 19.73 -3.84 9.25
C VAL A 160 19.47 -5.21 9.86
N THR A 161 20.18 -5.52 10.94
CA THR A 161 19.85 -6.67 11.80
C THR A 161 19.18 -6.16 13.06
N TYR A 162 18.10 -6.78 13.49
CA TYR A 162 17.39 -6.33 14.69
C TYR A 162 16.94 -7.49 15.57
N SER A 163 16.95 -7.25 16.87
CA SER A 163 16.59 -8.21 17.92
C SER A 163 15.71 -7.54 18.96
N ALA A 164 14.82 -8.31 19.59
CA ALA A 164 14.06 -7.86 20.76
C ALA A 164 14.73 -8.38 22.05
N GLN A 165 14.73 -7.58 23.11
CA GLN A 165 15.26 -7.99 24.41
C GLN A 165 14.55 -9.26 24.92
N GLY A 166 15.31 -10.30 25.26
CA GLY A 166 14.78 -11.58 25.75
C GLY A 166 14.39 -12.60 24.67
N ALA A 167 14.60 -12.31 23.39
CA ALA A 167 14.42 -13.28 22.32
C ALA A 167 15.59 -14.28 22.26
N GLU A 168 15.31 -15.59 22.24
CA GLU A 168 16.33 -16.65 22.08
C GLU A 168 16.98 -16.66 20.68
N GLN A 169 16.32 -16.07 19.68
CA GLN A 169 16.81 -15.90 18.31
C GLN A 169 16.62 -14.45 17.86
N SER A 170 17.53 -13.95 17.01
CA SER A 170 17.28 -12.73 16.25
C SER A 170 16.03 -12.93 15.40
N GLY A 171 15.13 -11.95 15.39
CA GLY A 171 13.80 -12.09 14.80
C GLY A 171 13.90 -12.26 13.32
N GLY A 172 14.91 -11.64 12.73
CA GLY A 172 15.63 -12.22 11.62
C GLY A 172 16.73 -11.29 11.13
N VAL A 173 17.31 -11.66 10.00
CA VAL A 173 18.34 -10.90 9.31
C VAL A 173 17.68 -10.30 8.07
N GLY A 174 17.48 -8.99 8.06
CA GLY A 174 17.00 -8.24 6.90
C GLY A 174 18.16 -7.49 6.25
N SER A 175 18.15 -7.35 4.92
CA SER A 175 18.99 -6.38 4.24
C SER A 175 18.07 -5.33 3.65
N ALA A 176 18.10 -4.09 4.16
CA ALA A 176 17.37 -2.97 3.55
C ALA A 176 18.20 -2.50 2.36
N ASN A 177 17.89 -2.98 1.15
CA ASN A 177 18.61 -2.52 -0.02
C ASN A 177 17.97 -1.22 -0.52
N CYS A 178 18.66 -0.11 -0.29
CA CYS A 178 18.61 1.15 -1.03
C CYS A 178 17.23 1.66 -1.47
N GLU A 179 16.73 2.69 -0.80
CA GLU A 179 16.76 4.08 -1.28
C GLU A 179 16.03 4.94 -0.25
N SER A 180 16.31 6.24 -0.30
CA SER A 180 15.55 7.29 0.38
C SER A 180 14.10 6.90 0.61
N TYR A 181 13.72 6.78 1.88
CA TYR A 181 12.35 6.53 2.28
C TYR A 181 11.83 5.13 1.90
N SER A 182 12.20 4.06 2.65
CA SER A 182 11.66 2.71 2.42
C SER A 182 11.10 2.01 3.67
N VAL A 183 10.20 1.05 3.47
CA VAL A 183 9.64 0.16 4.52
C VAL A 183 9.94 -1.30 4.21
N MET A 184 10.52 -2.00 5.20
CA MET A 184 10.79 -3.43 5.16
C MET A 184 9.85 -4.21 6.06
N SER A 185 9.48 -5.43 5.65
CA SER A 185 8.78 -6.36 6.54
C SER A 185 9.68 -6.82 7.69
N GLY A 186 9.19 -6.66 8.92
CA GLY A 186 9.85 -7.16 10.10
C GLY A 186 9.41 -8.58 10.44
N LEU A 187 10.32 -9.53 10.39
CA LEU A 187 10.17 -10.89 10.93
C LEU A 187 9.61 -11.02 12.37
N TYR A 188 9.74 -10.05 13.29
CA TYR A 188 9.07 -10.12 14.60
C TYR A 188 7.60 -9.74 14.49
N ASN A 189 6.88 -10.53 13.73
CA ASN A 189 5.45 -10.56 13.82
C ASN A 189 5.04 -11.27 15.08
N SER A 190 4.26 -10.59 15.91
CA SER A 190 3.49 -11.32 16.87
C SER A 190 2.05 -10.84 16.81
N ARG A 191 1.14 -11.81 16.70
CA ARG A 191 -0.26 -11.65 17.08
C ARG A 191 -0.42 -11.28 18.56
N ASP A 192 0.69 -11.26 19.31
CA ASP A 192 0.76 -10.89 20.71
C ASP A 192 0.99 -9.38 20.87
N ARG A 193 0.17 -8.76 21.71
CA ARG A 193 0.31 -7.34 22.05
C ARG A 193 1.51 -7.07 22.96
N ALA A 194 2.20 -8.13 23.40
CA ALA A 194 3.41 -8.04 24.20
C ALA A 194 4.56 -7.27 23.52
N ILE A 195 4.50 -7.08 22.20
CA ILE A 195 5.49 -6.32 21.41
C ILE A 195 5.62 -4.85 21.84
N ASP A 196 4.55 -4.20 22.31
CA ASP A 196 4.57 -2.77 22.68
C ASP A 196 5.55 -2.45 23.82
N ASN A 197 5.93 -3.46 24.60
CA ASN A 197 6.84 -3.33 25.73
C ASN A 197 8.23 -3.92 25.43
N LEU A 198 8.49 -4.36 24.20
CA LEU A 198 9.79 -4.89 23.82
C LEU A 198 10.73 -3.76 23.41
N VAL A 199 11.94 -3.78 23.98
CA VAL A 199 13.03 -2.90 23.54
C VAL A 199 13.76 -3.58 22.38
N PHE A 200 13.80 -2.92 21.23
CA PHE A 200 14.50 -3.41 20.06
C PHE A 200 15.94 -2.88 20.04
N THR A 201 16.88 -3.77 19.73
CA THR A 201 18.24 -3.40 19.35
C THR A 201 18.32 -3.51 17.84
N VAL A 202 18.83 -2.46 17.20
CA VAL A 202 19.10 -2.43 15.76
C VAL A 202 20.58 -2.24 15.54
N ASP A 203 21.21 -3.19 14.84
CA ASP A 203 22.53 -3.03 14.26
C ASP A 203 22.37 -2.63 12.79
N ALA A 204 22.78 -1.39 12.50
CA ALA A 204 22.64 -0.78 11.19
C ALA A 204 24.02 -0.51 10.59
N HIS A 205 24.38 -1.24 9.55
CA HIS A 205 25.63 -1.03 8.82
C HIS A 205 25.37 -0.14 7.61
N LYS A 206 26.02 1.03 7.58
CA LYS A 206 25.96 1.94 6.43
C LYS A 206 26.60 1.28 5.22
N VAL A 207 25.84 1.15 4.13
CA VAL A 207 26.33 0.60 2.86
C VAL A 207 26.79 1.72 1.92
N GLY A 208 26.19 2.92 2.03
CA GLY A 208 26.53 4.11 1.25
C GLY A 208 25.31 4.98 0.91
N VAL A 209 25.53 6.00 0.08
CA VAL A 209 24.48 6.74 -0.64
C VAL A 209 24.50 6.19 -2.06
N LYS A 210 23.63 5.24 -2.38
CA LYS A 210 23.50 4.78 -3.76
C LYS A 210 22.63 5.79 -4.50
N ALA A 211 23.12 6.36 -5.59
CA ALA A 211 22.32 7.23 -6.45
C ALA A 211 21.32 6.37 -7.22
N CYS A 212 20.07 6.83 -7.29
CA CYS A 212 18.99 6.21 -8.03
C CYS A 212 19.30 6.30 -9.54
N ASP A 213 19.25 5.17 -10.26
CA ASP A 213 19.10 5.14 -11.73
C ASP A 213 17.61 5.05 -12.09
#